data_AF-A0A2H6BVE8-F1
#
_entry.id   AF-A0A2H6BVE8-F1
#
_cell.length_a   1.000
_cell.length_b   1.000
_cell.length_c   1.000
_cell.angle_alpha   90.00
_cell.angle_beta   90.00
_cell.angle_gamma   90.00
#
_symmetry.space_group_name_H-M   'P 1'
#
loop_
_entity.id
_entity.type
_entity.pdbx_description
1 polymer ?
#
loop_
_entity_poly.entity_id
_entity_poly.type
_entity_poly.pdbx_seq_one_letter_code
_entity_poly.pdbx_strand_id
1 'polypeptide(L)'
;MQVTTTQADLLPHISTEQGVPQAATMEVPTSATVAQEAVSGSYTFFGFLEVDYSLSISPPQIKVDLFINALGQKIRIAGVDLNPNHPTAKIGGSALGFKAEVELSFDFNTYILTIKATGCAPFVGCKTGSTTIHL
;
A
#
# COMPACT_ATOMS: atom_id res chain seq x y z
N MET A 1 21.71 -52.62 -16.44
CA MET A 1 21.75 -52.26 -15.01
C MET A 1 20.64 -51.23 -14.81
N GLN A 2 19.45 -51.63 -14.37
CA GLN A 2 19.00 -51.76 -12.98
C GLN A 2 18.88 -50.41 -12.23
N VAL A 3 17.64 -50.16 -11.80
CA VAL A 3 17.04 -48.98 -11.17
C VAL A 3 17.44 -48.88 -9.70
N THR A 4 17.55 -47.68 -9.12
CA THR A 4 17.11 -47.42 -7.72
C THR A 4 16.73 -45.95 -7.52
N THR A 5 15.45 -45.74 -7.23
CA THR A 5 14.82 -44.51 -6.72
C THR A 5 15.05 -44.36 -5.22
N THR A 6 15.06 -43.13 -4.69
CA THR A 6 14.63 -42.91 -3.30
C THR A 6 13.75 -41.67 -3.23
N GLN A 7 12.51 -41.94 -2.86
CA GLN A 7 11.38 -41.05 -2.63
C GLN A 7 11.33 -40.70 -1.14
N ALA A 8 11.07 -39.44 -0.83
CA ALA A 8 10.31 -38.97 0.33
C ALA A 8 9.75 -37.61 -0.11
N ASP A 9 8.56 -37.54 -0.71
CA ASP A 9 7.26 -37.47 -0.02
C ASP A 9 7.30 -36.58 1.23
N LEU A 10 6.78 -35.35 1.09
CA LEU A 10 5.58 -34.92 1.80
C LEU A 10 5.12 -33.55 1.27
N LEU A 11 4.00 -33.65 0.55
CA LEU A 11 2.85 -32.74 0.55
C LEU A 11 2.81 -31.53 -0.40
N PRO A 12 1.59 -31.27 -0.90
CA PRO A 12 1.24 -30.71 -2.20
C PRO A 12 1.20 -29.18 -2.04
N HIS A 13 1.11 -28.32 -3.05
CA HIS A 13 0.00 -28.18 -3.98
C HIS A 13 0.42 -27.19 -5.07
N ILE A 14 1.14 -27.65 -6.08
CA ILE A 14 1.20 -26.95 -7.37
C ILE A 14 1.11 -28.02 -8.45
N SER A 15 -0.10 -28.29 -8.93
CA SER A 15 -0.31 -29.11 -10.12
C SER A 15 -0.33 -28.21 -11.35
N THR A 16 0.66 -28.41 -12.21
CA THR A 16 0.81 -27.74 -13.50
C THR A 16 0.27 -28.65 -14.61
N GLU A 17 -0.73 -28.15 -15.33
CA GLU A 17 -1.09 -28.36 -16.75
C GLU A 17 -1.76 -29.63 -17.34
N GLN A 18 -2.76 -29.33 -18.19
CA GLN A 18 -3.16 -29.92 -19.49
C GLN A 18 -3.97 -31.24 -19.61
N GLY A 19 -5.20 -31.10 -20.13
CA GLY A 19 -5.96 -32.15 -20.86
C GLY A 19 -7.48 -31.90 -20.95
N VAL A 20 -8.00 -31.62 -22.15
CA VAL A 20 -9.44 -31.47 -22.51
C VAL A 20 -9.94 -32.81 -23.14
N PRO A 21 -11.24 -33.23 -23.17
CA PRO A 21 -12.50 -32.57 -22.78
C PRO A 21 -13.43 -33.42 -21.88
N GLN A 22 -14.15 -32.79 -20.94
CA GLN A 22 -15.42 -33.33 -20.45
C GLN A 22 -16.34 -32.20 -20.03
N ALA A 23 -17.53 -32.14 -20.65
CA ALA A 23 -18.57 -31.19 -20.31
C ALA A 23 -19.11 -31.54 -18.92
N ALA A 24 -18.59 -30.87 -17.90
CA ALA A 24 -19.19 -30.78 -16.58
C ALA A 24 -19.42 -29.30 -16.30
N THR A 25 -20.70 -28.93 -16.28
CA THR A 25 -21.19 -27.65 -15.76
C THR A 25 -20.66 -27.47 -14.33
N MET A 26 -19.65 -26.61 -14.14
CA MET A 26 -19.20 -26.19 -12.83
C MET A 26 -18.55 -24.81 -12.94
N GLU A 27 -19.29 -23.86 -12.40
CA GLU A 27 -18.94 -22.52 -11.94
C GLU A 27 -17.60 -21.95 -12.42
N VAL A 28 -17.70 -20.94 -13.29
CA VAL A 28 -16.66 -19.94 -13.51
C VAL A 28 -16.21 -19.45 -12.13
N PRO A 29 -14.99 -19.74 -11.64
CA PRO A 29 -14.43 -18.88 -10.62
C PRO A 29 -14.29 -17.54 -11.33
N THR A 30 -15.11 -16.59 -10.94
CA THR A 30 -15.00 -15.22 -11.43
C THR A 30 -13.69 -14.70 -10.85
N SER A 31 -12.58 -15.03 -11.51
CA SER A 31 -11.26 -14.50 -11.24
C SER A 31 -11.28 -13.05 -11.67
N ALA A 32 -11.72 -12.19 -10.75
CA ALA A 32 -11.51 -10.77 -10.80
C ALA A 32 -11.40 -10.24 -9.37
N THR A 33 -10.48 -10.81 -8.58
CA THR A 33 -9.92 -10.02 -7.49
C THR A 33 -9.04 -8.97 -8.16
N VAL A 34 -9.65 -7.81 -8.39
CA VAL A 34 -9.06 -6.59 -8.93
C VAL A 34 -7.65 -6.43 -8.38
N ALA A 35 -6.67 -6.25 -9.27
CA ALA A 35 -5.29 -6.02 -8.92
C ALA A 35 -5.22 -4.94 -7.82
N GLN A 36 -4.75 -5.32 -6.64
CA GLN A 36 -4.34 -4.36 -5.62
C GLN A 36 -3.08 -3.70 -6.15
N GLU A 37 -3.24 -2.65 -6.95
CA GLU A 37 -2.14 -1.75 -7.26
C GLU A 37 -1.76 -1.05 -5.96
N ALA A 38 -0.74 -1.60 -5.32
CA ALA A 38 -0.15 -1.05 -4.13
C ALA A 38 0.93 -0.05 -4.55
N VAL A 39 0.61 1.24 -4.47
CA VAL A 39 1.58 2.31 -4.73
C VAL A 39 2.18 2.73 -3.41
N SER A 40 3.47 2.55 -3.23
CA SER A 40 4.19 2.99 -2.04
C SER A 40 5.28 3.99 -2.40
N GLY A 41 5.61 4.85 -1.45
CA GLY A 41 6.70 5.79 -1.59
C GLY A 41 7.15 6.30 -0.24
N SER A 42 8.30 6.96 -0.22
CA SER A 42 8.87 7.55 0.97
C SER A 42 9.34 8.97 0.69
N TYR A 43 9.27 9.82 1.71
CA TYR A 43 9.78 11.17 1.65
C TYR A 43 10.60 11.49 2.90
N THR A 44 11.89 11.79 2.70
CA THR A 44 12.80 12.09 3.80
C THR A 44 12.82 13.59 4.12
N PHE A 45 12.35 13.94 5.31
CA PHE A 45 12.49 15.24 5.96
C PHE A 45 13.74 15.27 6.85
N PHE A 46 14.51 16.35 6.76
CA PHE A 46 15.65 16.63 7.65
C PHE A 46 16.73 15.52 7.74
N GLY A 47 16.71 14.53 6.85
CA GLY A 47 17.67 13.41 6.80
C GLY A 47 17.44 12.29 7.83
N PHE A 48 16.67 12.53 8.91
CA PHE A 48 16.42 11.54 9.97
C PHE A 48 14.93 11.23 10.19
N LEU A 49 14.04 11.96 9.51
CA LEU A 49 12.59 11.80 9.60
C LEU A 49 12.07 11.41 8.21
N GLU A 50 11.67 10.17 8.02
CA GLU A 50 11.11 9.67 6.77
C GLU A 50 9.62 9.42 6.93
N VAL A 51 8.84 9.83 5.94
CA VAL A 51 7.40 9.57 5.88
C VAL A 51 7.15 8.59 4.75
N ASP A 52 6.76 7.38 5.12
CA ASP A 52 6.33 6.36 4.17
C ASP A 52 4.81 6.43 4.01
N TYR A 53 4.36 6.29 2.78
CA TYR A 53 2.96 6.07 2.48
C TYR A 53 2.79 4.78 1.69
N SER A 54 1.68 4.09 1.95
CA SER A 54 1.23 2.93 1.20
C SER A 54 -0.20 3.17 0.77
N LEU A 55 -0.44 3.15 -0.54
CA LEU A 55 -1.77 3.17 -1.13
C LEU A 55 -2.19 1.75 -1.46
N SER A 56 -3.46 1.43 -1.21
CA SER A 56 -4.10 0.23 -1.73
C SER A 56 -5.41 0.64 -2.40
N ILE A 57 -5.50 0.43 -3.71
CA ILE A 57 -6.70 0.71 -4.49
C ILE A 57 -7.60 -0.53 -4.43
N SER A 58 -8.80 -0.37 -3.89
CA SER A 58 -9.83 -1.42 -3.84
C SER A 58 -11.18 -0.81 -4.19
N PRO A 59 -11.54 -0.73 -5.48
CA PRO A 59 -12.73 0.00 -5.92
C PRO A 59 -13.98 -0.44 -5.14
N PRO A 60 -14.79 0.51 -4.60
CA PRO A 60 -14.77 1.96 -4.80
C PRO A 60 -13.99 2.76 -3.72
N GLN A 61 -13.14 2.11 -2.93
CA GLN A 61 -12.41 2.72 -1.80
C GLN A 61 -10.90 2.71 -2.04
N ILE A 62 -10.21 3.74 -1.56
CA ILE A 62 -8.75 3.84 -1.65
C ILE A 62 -8.22 3.97 -0.23
N LYS A 63 -7.45 2.98 0.19
CA LYS A 63 -6.85 2.97 1.52
C LYS A 63 -5.47 3.60 1.45
N VAL A 64 -5.22 4.53 2.35
CA VAL A 64 -3.92 5.19 2.49
C VAL A 64 -3.42 4.97 3.90
N ASP A 65 -2.28 4.31 4.03
CA ASP A 65 -1.58 4.12 5.29
C ASP A 65 -0.34 5.00 5.34
N LEU A 66 -0.11 5.62 6.49
CA LEU A 66 1.00 6.54 6.73
C LEU A 66 1.84 6.09 7.92
N PHE A 67 3.14 6.03 7.67
CA PHE A 67 4.13 5.67 8.65
C PHE A 67 5.19 6.76 8.75
N ILE A 68 5.64 7.04 9.96
CA ILE A 68 6.82 7.85 10.20
C ILE A 68 7.93 6.89 10.59
N ASN A 69 9.07 6.98 9.91
CA ASN A 69 10.31 6.41 10.35
C ASN A 69 11.21 7.53 10.90
N ALA A 70 11.38 7.55 12.22
CA ALA A 70 12.26 8.51 12.89
C ALA A 70 13.30 7.76 13.72
N LEU A 71 14.58 8.08 13.54
CA LEU A 71 15.69 7.47 14.30
C LEU A 71 15.69 5.93 14.23
N GLY A 72 15.29 5.36 13.09
CA GLY A 72 15.21 3.91 12.86
C GLY A 72 13.97 3.23 13.45
N GLN A 73 13.04 3.99 14.03
CA GLN A 73 11.75 3.48 14.50
C GLN A 73 10.65 3.84 13.51
N LYS A 74 10.10 2.81 12.84
CA LYS A 74 8.92 2.94 11.99
C LYS A 74 7.64 2.78 12.80
N ILE A 75 6.84 3.84 12.84
CA ILE A 75 5.61 3.93 13.62
C ILE A 75 4.48 4.27 12.65
N ARG A 76 3.43 3.45 12.64
CA ARG A 76 2.19 3.79 11.92
C ARG A 76 1.51 4.94 12.65
N ILE A 77 1.26 6.02 11.94
CA ILE A 77 0.69 7.24 12.53
C ILE A 77 -0.79 7.32 12.28
N ALA A 78 -1.22 6.97 11.07
CA ALA A 78 -2.61 7.01 10.68
C ALA A 78 -2.88 6.14 9.44
N GLY A 79 -4.15 5.82 9.23
CA GLY A 79 -4.64 5.32 7.96
C GLY A 79 -6.02 5.90 7.70
N VAL A 80 -6.35 6.09 6.43
CA VAL A 80 -7.63 6.65 6.01
C VAL A 80 -8.12 5.99 4.73
N ASP A 81 -9.44 5.85 4.62
CA ASP A 81 -10.12 5.37 3.43
C ASP A 81 -10.74 6.57 2.69
N LEU A 82 -10.25 6.83 1.48
CA LEU A 82 -10.80 7.82 0.56
C LEU A 82 -11.87 7.16 -0.31
N ASN A 83 -12.98 7.86 -0.53
CA ASN A 83 -14.04 7.41 -1.40
C ASN A 83 -14.64 8.61 -2.17
N PRO A 84 -15.46 8.41 -3.20
CA PRO A 84 -15.99 9.52 -4.00
C PRO A 84 -16.79 10.56 -3.20
N ASN A 85 -17.38 10.18 -2.06
CA ASN A 85 -18.12 11.09 -1.17
C ASN A 85 -17.20 11.81 -0.17
N HIS A 86 -16.03 11.23 0.11
CA HIS A 86 -14.99 11.76 0.99
C HIS A 86 -13.62 11.65 0.30
N PRO A 87 -13.39 12.48 -0.76
CA PRO A 87 -12.18 12.39 -1.57
C PRO A 87 -10.95 12.98 -0.89
N THR A 88 -11.15 13.72 0.20
CA THR A 88 -10.08 14.39 0.94
C THR A 88 -10.04 13.92 2.38
N ALA A 89 -8.84 13.74 2.91
CA ALA A 89 -8.62 13.45 4.31
C ALA A 89 -7.35 14.15 4.82
N LYS A 90 -7.40 14.63 6.06
CA LYS A 90 -6.23 15.13 6.77
C LYS A 90 -5.96 14.24 7.96
N ILE A 91 -4.79 13.63 8.00
CA ILE A 91 -4.36 12.75 9.08
C ILE A 91 -2.98 13.16 9.57
N GLY A 92 -2.75 13.08 10.86
CA GLY A 92 -1.50 13.50 11.46
C GLY A 92 -1.33 12.96 12.85
N GLY A 93 -0.11 13.02 13.34
CA GLY A 93 0.23 12.59 14.68
C GLY A 93 1.61 13.06 15.09
N SER A 94 1.99 12.68 16.30
CA SER A 94 3.28 13.05 16.87
C SER A 94 3.93 11.88 17.56
N ALA A 95 5.22 11.68 17.32
CA ALA A 95 6.02 10.65 17.95
C ALA A 95 7.40 11.22 18.30
N LEU A 96 7.91 10.90 19.50
CA LEU A 96 9.25 11.29 19.96
C LEU A 96 9.57 12.80 19.82
N GLY A 97 8.55 13.66 19.99
CA GLY A 97 8.70 15.11 19.85
C GLY A 97 8.63 15.64 18.40
N PHE A 98 8.57 14.76 17.41
CA PHE A 98 8.29 15.10 16.02
C PHE A 98 6.78 15.12 15.80
N LYS A 99 6.30 16.05 14.96
CA LYS A 99 4.92 16.05 14.46
C LYS A 99 4.94 15.81 12.96
N ALA A 100 4.02 15.01 12.45
CA ALA A 100 3.74 15.00 11.03
C ALA A 100 2.24 15.10 10.77
N GLU A 101 1.89 15.90 9.78
CA GLU A 101 0.54 16.03 9.24
C GLU A 101 0.60 15.73 7.76
N VAL A 102 -0.34 14.94 7.27
CA VAL A 102 -0.50 14.63 5.86
C VAL A 102 -1.93 14.92 5.45
N GLU A 103 -2.07 15.72 4.40
CA GLU A 103 -3.32 16.03 3.74
C GLU A 103 -3.33 15.30 2.41
N LEU A 104 -4.35 14.46 2.23
CA LEU A 104 -4.57 13.61 1.08
C LEU A 104 -5.81 14.11 0.34
N SER A 105 -5.70 14.23 -0.97
CA SER A 105 -6.82 14.61 -1.84
C SER A 105 -6.78 13.76 -3.09
N PHE A 106 -7.83 12.99 -3.33
CA PHE A 106 -7.95 12.11 -4.49
C PHE A 106 -9.02 12.63 -5.45
N ASP A 107 -8.64 12.87 -6.70
CA ASP A 107 -9.58 13.17 -7.77
C ASP A 107 -10.01 11.87 -8.47
N PHE A 108 -11.24 11.43 -8.23
CA PHE A 108 -11.81 10.22 -8.84
C PHE A 108 -12.18 10.37 -10.32
N ASN A 109 -12.15 11.59 -10.87
CA ASN A 109 -12.39 11.81 -12.30
C ASN A 109 -11.09 11.70 -13.11
N THR A 110 -9.99 12.21 -12.55
CA THR A 110 -8.69 12.24 -13.23
C THR A 110 -7.70 11.19 -12.71
N TYR A 111 -8.08 10.43 -11.67
CA TYR A 111 -7.24 9.44 -10.98
C TYR A 111 -5.92 10.04 -10.46
N ILE A 112 -6.00 11.24 -9.90
CA ILE A 112 -4.82 11.96 -9.36
C ILE A 112 -4.92 11.99 -7.83
N LEU A 113 -3.91 11.43 -7.16
CA LEU A 113 -3.71 11.60 -5.73
C LEU A 113 -2.73 12.74 -5.45
N THR A 114 -3.18 13.76 -4.74
CA THR A 114 -2.33 14.81 -4.18
C THR A 114 -2.03 14.49 -2.71
N ILE A 115 -0.75 14.45 -2.37
CA ILE A 115 -0.25 14.22 -1.01
C ILE A 115 0.52 15.47 -0.59
N LYS A 116 0.06 16.15 0.46
CA LYS A 116 0.79 17.24 1.11
C LYS A 116 1.21 16.78 2.49
N ALA A 117 2.51 16.61 2.71
CA ALA A 117 3.08 16.21 3.99
C ALA A 117 3.80 17.38 4.65
N THR A 118 3.55 17.57 5.95
CA THR A 118 4.21 18.57 6.80
C THR A 118 4.88 17.83 7.95
N GLY A 119 6.20 17.90 8.05
CA GLY A 119 6.97 17.38 9.17
C GLY A 119 7.53 18.51 10.02
N CYS A 120 7.28 18.50 11.32
CA CYS A 120 7.85 19.45 12.29
C CYS A 120 8.77 18.73 13.26
N ALA A 121 9.93 19.35 13.51
CA ALA A 121 10.92 18.88 14.46
C ALA A 121 11.26 20.00 15.46
N PRO A 122 11.53 19.66 16.73
CA PRO A 122 11.57 20.62 17.84
C PRO A 122 12.65 21.70 17.71
N PHE A 123 13.76 21.42 17.03
CA PHE A 123 14.89 22.35 16.91
C PHE A 123 15.10 22.92 15.49
N VAL A 124 14.50 22.30 14.47
CA VAL A 124 14.73 22.67 13.06
C VAL A 124 13.47 23.21 12.37
N GLY A 125 12.35 23.30 13.11
CA GLY A 125 11.10 23.86 12.61
C GLY A 125 10.28 22.89 11.76
N CYS A 126 9.34 23.43 10.98
CA CYS A 126 8.46 22.67 10.11
C CYS A 126 8.93 22.75 8.65
N LYS A 127 8.87 21.62 7.94
CA LYS A 127 9.02 21.52 6.50
C LYS A 127 7.77 20.92 5.90
N THR A 128 7.38 21.47 4.76
CA THR A 128 6.24 21.00 3.98
C THR A 128 6.74 20.50 2.64
N GLY A 129 6.22 19.37 2.18
CA GLY A 129 6.44 18.81 0.86
C GLY A 129 5.09 18.46 0.25
N SER A 130 4.98 18.57 -1.07
CA SER A 130 3.80 18.14 -1.80
C SER A 130 4.21 17.30 -2.98
N THR A 131 3.51 16.20 -3.19
CA THR A 131 3.67 15.35 -4.38
C THR A 131 2.31 14.99 -4.95
N THR A 132 2.28 14.75 -6.25
CA THR A 132 1.09 14.31 -6.98
C THR A 132 1.43 13.01 -7.68
N ILE A 133 0.58 12.02 -7.51
CA ILE A 133 0.72 10.68 -8.09
C ILE A 133 -0.43 10.49 -9.05
N HIS A 134 -0.10 10.14 -10.30
CA HIS A 134 -1.06 9.70 -11.30
C HIS A 134 -1.17 8.19 -11.19
N LEU A 135 -2.41 7.70 -11.06
CA LEU A 135 -2.75 6.28 -10.96
C LEU A 135 -3.42 5.81 -12.24
#